data_AF-A0A4Q2YP57-F1
#
_entry.id   AF-A0A4Q2YP57-F1
#
_cell.length_a   1.000
_cell.length_b   1.000
_cell.length_c   1.000
_cell.angle_alpha   90.00
_cell.angle_beta   90.00
_cell.angle_gamma   90.00
#
_symmetry.space_group_name_H-M   'P 1'
#
loop_
_entity.id
_entity.type
_entity.pdbx_description
1 polymer ?
#
loop_
_entity_poly.entity_id
_entity_poly.type
_entity_poly.pdbx_seq_one_letter_code
_entity_poly.pdbx_strand_id
1 'polypeptide(L)'
;METQSEVPADPAGKVVKTDEEWKKELTPEQYRILREAGTERPNGEIYKEFKHQGKGTYHCAGCNALLFSSEHKFDSGCGWPSFYDPAKADNVKLKKDT
;
A
#
# COMPACT_ATOMS: atom_id res chain seq x y z
N MET A 1 -18.81 -26.26 4.57
CA MET A 1 -19.51 -25.61 3.45
C MET A 1 -18.73 -24.35 3.15
N GLU A 2 -17.87 -24.41 2.14
CA GLU A 2 -16.92 -23.36 1.81
C GLU A 2 -17.65 -22.27 1.04
N THR A 3 -17.94 -21.14 1.70
CA THR A 3 -18.43 -19.96 1.03
C THR A 3 -17.24 -19.21 0.44
N GLN A 4 -16.86 -19.59 -0.78
CA GLN A 4 -16.11 -18.74 -1.68
C GLN A 4 -16.94 -17.46 -1.88
N SER A 5 -16.43 -16.33 -1.37
CA SER A 5 -17.01 -15.00 -1.64
C SER A 5 -16.13 -14.38 -2.71
N GLU A 6 -16.49 -14.57 -3.98
CA GLU A 6 -15.95 -13.78 -5.07
C GLU A 6 -16.31 -12.32 -4.81
N VAL A 7 -15.27 -11.52 -4.56
CA VAL A 7 -15.36 -10.08 -4.31
C VAL A 7 -15.92 -9.43 -5.58
N PRO A 8 -17.04 -8.69 -5.53
CA PRO A 8 -17.59 -8.08 -6.71
C PRO A 8 -16.66 -6.95 -7.16
N ALA A 9 -16.08 -7.10 -8.35
CA ALA A 9 -15.37 -6.03 -9.02
C ALA A 9 -16.40 -5.07 -9.63
N ASP A 10 -16.54 -3.87 -9.05
CA ASP A 10 -17.21 -2.75 -9.71
C ASP A 10 -16.52 -2.46 -11.06
N PRO A 11 -17.23 -2.02 -12.12
CA PRO A 11 -16.74 -1.96 -13.50
C PRO A 11 -15.65 -0.89 -13.76
N ALA A 12 -15.04 -0.35 -12.70
CA ALA A 12 -13.94 0.61 -12.73
C ALA A 12 -12.62 0.06 -12.15
N GLY A 13 -12.52 -1.26 -11.87
CA GLY A 13 -11.30 -1.88 -11.33
C GLY A 13 -10.99 -1.49 -9.88
N LYS A 14 -11.99 -1.02 -9.14
CA LYS A 14 -11.87 -0.71 -7.71
C LYS A 14 -12.20 -1.94 -6.88
N VAL A 15 -11.35 -2.27 -5.91
CA VAL A 15 -11.62 -3.34 -4.95
C VAL A 15 -12.69 -2.88 -3.98
N VAL A 16 -13.86 -3.52 -4.02
CA VAL A 16 -14.98 -3.27 -3.12
C VAL A 16 -15.05 -4.41 -2.11
N LYS A 17 -14.63 -4.14 -0.88
CA LYS A 17 -14.68 -5.07 0.25
C LYS A 17 -15.24 -4.33 1.46
N THR A 18 -15.96 -5.04 2.31
CA THR A 18 -16.45 -4.56 3.60
C THR A 18 -15.30 -4.32 4.58
N ASP A 19 -15.51 -3.50 5.60
CA ASP A 19 -14.50 -3.28 6.65
C ASP A 19 -14.14 -4.59 7.38
N GLU A 20 -15.07 -5.52 7.53
CA GLU A 20 -14.81 -6.84 8.11
C GLU A 20 -13.89 -7.70 7.23
N GLU A 21 -14.09 -7.68 5.90
CA GLU A 21 -13.20 -8.36 4.96
C GLU A 21 -11.80 -7.74 4.98
N TRP A 22 -11.70 -6.41 4.99
CA TRP A 22 -10.42 -5.72 5.10
C TRP A 22 -9.68 -6.05 6.40
N LYS A 23 -10.39 -6.12 7.54
CA LYS A 23 -9.78 -6.49 8.83
C LYS A 23 -9.35 -7.95 8.89
N LYS A 24 -9.91 -8.83 8.05
CA LYS A 24 -9.49 -10.23 7.94
C LYS A 24 -8.25 -10.39 7.05
N GLU A 25 -8.10 -9.55 6.03
CA GLU A 25 -7.01 -9.65 5.05
C GLU A 25 -5.78 -8.81 5.42
N LEU A 26 -6.00 -7.63 6.00
CA LEU A 26 -4.94 -6.71 6.39
C LEU A 26 -4.57 -6.88 7.86
N THR A 27 -3.30 -6.65 8.17
CA THR A 27 -2.89 -6.52 9.57
C THR A 27 -3.55 -5.28 10.21
N PRO A 28 -3.68 -5.22 11.54
CA PRO A 28 -4.26 -4.04 12.21
C PRO A 28 -3.57 -2.72 11.84
N GLU A 29 -2.24 -2.75 11.63
CA GLU A 29 -1.46 -1.59 11.22
C GLU A 29 -1.72 -1.21 9.76
N GLN A 30 -1.75 -2.18 8.84
CA GLN A 30 -2.09 -1.94 7.43
C GLN A 30 -3.51 -1.38 7.28
N TYR A 31 -4.48 -1.92 8.03
CA TYR A 31 -5.84 -1.40 8.04
C TYR A 31 -5.88 0.05 8.51
N ARG A 32 -5.24 0.35 9.64
CA ARG A 32 -5.16 1.71 10.19
C ARG A 32 -4.55 2.69 9.18
N ILE A 33 -3.50 2.31 8.47
CA ILE A 33 -2.83 3.18 7.50
C ILE A 33 -3.69 3.35 6.23
N LEU A 34 -4.16 2.25 5.65
CA LEU A 34 -4.84 2.27 4.34
C LEU A 34 -6.30 2.75 4.42
N ARG A 35 -6.99 2.50 5.54
CA ARG A 35 -8.44 2.76 5.69
C ARG A 35 -8.73 3.91 6.63
N GLU A 36 -7.95 4.06 7.70
CA GLU A 36 -8.13 5.14 8.69
C GLU A 36 -7.18 6.34 8.43
N ALA A 37 -6.48 6.35 7.30
CA ALA A 37 -5.47 7.37 6.94
C ALA A 37 -4.41 7.58 8.04
N GLY A 38 -4.08 6.52 8.79
CA GLY A 38 -3.05 6.55 9.81
C GLY A 38 -1.64 6.63 9.21
N THR A 39 -0.67 6.98 10.04
CA THR A 39 0.76 6.98 9.70
C THR A 39 1.51 6.06 10.66
N GLU A 40 2.36 5.17 10.12
CA GLU A 40 3.23 4.33 10.93
C GLU A 40 4.30 5.16 11.67
N ARG A 41 4.95 4.57 12.68
CA ARG A 41 6.03 5.26 13.39
C ARG A 41 7.26 5.42 12.49
N PRO A 42 7.96 6.57 12.53
CA PRO A 42 9.20 6.75 11.77
C PRO A 42 10.26 5.75 12.23
N ASN A 43 11.09 5.29 11.29
CA ASN A 43 12.20 4.36 11.55
C ASN A 43 11.78 3.02 12.19
N GLY A 44 10.56 2.56 11.92
CA GLY A 44 10.07 1.25 12.35
C GLY A 44 10.84 0.08 11.74
N GLU A 45 10.58 -1.13 12.25
CA GLU A 45 11.24 -2.35 11.77
C GLU A 45 10.96 -2.63 10.28
N ILE A 46 9.72 -2.36 9.82
CA ILE A 46 9.35 -2.48 8.40
C ILE A 46 10.17 -1.51 7.53
N TYR A 47 10.41 -0.29 8.00
CA TYR A 47 11.27 0.66 7.27
C TYR A 47 12.72 0.20 7.22
N LYS A 48 13.25 -0.37 8.31
CA LYS A 48 14.61 -0.93 8.32
C LYS A 48 14.72 -2.09 7.34
N GLU A 49 13.77 -3.02 7.35
CA GLU A 49 13.73 -4.10 6.38
C GLU A 49 13.64 -3.55 4.95
N PHE A 50 12.75 -2.59 4.71
CA PHE A 50 12.65 -1.88 3.44
C PHE A 50 13.99 -1.30 2.99
N LYS A 51 14.81 -0.72 3.88
CA LYS A 51 16.15 -0.23 3.52
C LYS A 51 17.09 -1.35 3.09
N HIS A 52 17.00 -2.52 3.72
CA HIS A 52 17.81 -3.68 3.38
C HIS A 52 17.31 -4.43 2.13
N GLN A 53 16.04 -4.27 1.76
CA GLN A 53 15.48 -4.84 0.54
C GLN A 53 16.15 -4.25 -0.70
N GLY A 54 16.58 -5.14 -1.59
CA GLY A 54 17.23 -4.82 -2.86
C GLY A 54 16.25 -4.43 -3.96
N LYS A 55 16.54 -4.88 -5.19
CA LYS A 55 15.71 -4.62 -6.36
C LYS A 55 14.38 -5.38 -6.27
N GLY A 56 13.28 -4.70 -6.57
CA GLY A 56 11.92 -5.23 -6.56
C GLY A 56 10.87 -4.19 -6.96
N THR A 57 9.61 -4.58 -6.87
CA THR A 57 8.45 -3.72 -7.14
C THR A 57 7.55 -3.65 -5.91
N TYR A 58 6.91 -2.50 -5.72
CA TYR A 58 6.03 -2.22 -4.59
C TYR A 58 4.59 -2.15 -5.07
N HIS A 59 3.75 -3.01 -4.51
CA HIS A 59 2.34 -3.14 -4.85
C HIS A 59 1.46 -2.62 -3.72
N CYS A 60 0.29 -2.11 -4.07
CA CYS A 60 -0.73 -1.73 -3.10
C CYS A 60 -1.17 -2.96 -2.31
N ALA A 61 -1.04 -2.94 -0.98
CA ALA A 61 -1.47 -4.06 -0.14
C ALA A 61 -3.00 -4.30 -0.19
N GLY A 62 -3.80 -3.33 -0.64
CA GLY A 62 -5.25 -3.50 -0.79
C GLY A 62 -5.70 -4.06 -2.14
N CYS A 63 -5.20 -3.50 -3.25
CA CYS A 63 -5.65 -3.85 -4.60
C CYS A 63 -4.59 -4.53 -5.46
N ASN A 64 -3.40 -4.79 -4.91
CA ASN A 64 -2.25 -5.40 -5.57
C ASN A 64 -1.75 -4.66 -6.84
N ALA A 65 -2.21 -3.41 -7.07
CA ALA A 65 -1.75 -2.59 -8.17
C ALA A 65 -0.28 -2.19 -7.97
N LEU A 66 0.51 -2.23 -9.04
CA LEU A 66 1.91 -1.78 -9.04
C LEU A 66 1.96 -0.26 -8.79
N LEU A 67 2.59 0.17 -7.69
CA LEU A 67 2.70 1.58 -7.32
C LEU A 67 4.09 2.14 -7.62
N PHE A 68 5.14 1.49 -7.11
CA PHE A 68 6.51 2.00 -7.20
C PHE A 68 7.50 0.89 -7.60
N SER A 69 8.62 1.30 -8.20
CA SER A 69 9.75 0.41 -8.48
C SER A 69 10.90 0.78 -7.54
N SER A 70 11.68 -0.22 -7.14
CA SER A 70 12.96 0.00 -6.46
C SER A 70 13.96 0.84 -7.27
N GLU A 71 13.77 0.97 -8.58
CA GLU A 71 14.59 1.84 -9.43
C GLU A 71 14.42 3.32 -9.09
N HIS A 72 13.23 3.69 -8.60
CA HIS A 72 12.92 5.07 -8.20
C HIS A 72 13.03 5.29 -6.69
N LYS A 73 13.48 4.27 -5.95
CA LYS A 73 13.66 4.30 -4.50
C LYS A 73 14.91 5.09 -4.15
N PHE A 74 14.82 5.92 -3.13
CA PHE A 74 15.97 6.63 -2.57
C PHE A 74 15.85 6.75 -1.05
N ASP A 75 16.99 6.93 -0.36
CA ASP A 75 17.02 7.14 1.09
C ASP A 75 16.95 8.65 1.37
N SER A 76 15.76 9.12 1.76
CA SER A 76 15.54 10.52 2.13
C SER A 76 15.94 10.83 3.58
N GLY A 77 16.20 9.80 4.40
CA GLY A 77 16.44 9.95 5.83
C GLY A 77 15.21 10.39 6.64
N CYS A 78 14.01 10.44 6.03
CA CYS A 78 12.80 10.91 6.71
C CYS A 78 12.21 9.89 7.69
N GLY A 79 12.59 8.62 7.57
CA GLY A 79 12.09 7.51 8.38
C GLY A 79 10.96 6.69 7.74
N TRP A 80 10.61 6.97 6.49
CA TRP A 80 9.63 6.23 5.68
C TRP A 80 10.11 5.99 4.24
N PRO A 81 9.55 4.96 3.55
CA PRO A 81 9.85 4.69 2.15
C PRO A 81 9.68 5.92 1.26
N SER A 82 10.72 6.25 0.48
CA SER A 82 10.72 7.42 -0.39
C SER A 82 11.03 7.03 -1.83
N PHE A 83 10.22 7.57 -2.75
CA PHE A 83 10.33 7.34 -4.19
C PHE A 83 10.16 8.66 -4.92
N TYR A 84 10.97 8.90 -5.95
CA TYR A 84 10.88 10.15 -6.71
C TYR A 84 9.87 10.08 -7.87
N ASP A 85 9.51 8.87 -8.31
CA ASP A 85 8.56 8.67 -9.41
C ASP A 85 7.73 7.38 -9.20
N PRO A 86 6.39 7.41 -9.40
CA PRO A 86 5.59 6.19 -9.43
C PRO A 86 5.94 5.31 -10.63
N ALA A 87 5.85 3.99 -10.47
CA ALA A 87 6.04 3.07 -11.59
C ALA A 87 4.91 3.15 -12.62
N LYS A 88 3.70 3.53 -12.18
CA LYS A 88 2.56 3.80 -13.06
C LYS A 88 1.74 4.96 -12.51
N ALA A 89 1.73 6.09 -13.24
CA ALA A 89 1.04 7.31 -12.82
C ALA A 89 -0.47 7.10 -12.59
N ASP A 90 -1.13 6.26 -13.40
CA ASP A 90 -2.57 5.97 -13.26
C ASP A 90 -2.94 5.32 -11.92
N ASN A 91 -1.98 4.66 -11.26
CA ASN A 91 -2.20 3.93 -10.02
C ASN A 91 -2.00 4.81 -8.77
N VAL A 92 -1.50 6.05 -8.92
CA VAL A 92 -1.24 6.97 -7.81
C VAL A 92 -2.05 8.25 -8.00
N LYS A 93 -2.90 8.58 -7.02
CA LYS A 93 -3.70 9.80 -7.03
C LYS A 93 -3.13 10.81 -6.06
N LEU A 94 -2.83 12.01 -6.56
CA LEU A 94 -2.39 13.12 -5.75
C LEU A 94 -3.61 13.86 -5.20
N LYS A 95 -3.66 14.01 -3.88
CA LYS A 95 -4.65 14.84 -3.19
C LYS A 95 -3.88 15.82 -2.31
N LYS A 96 -4.20 17.11 -2.42
CA LYS A 96 -3.63 18.13 -1.55
C LYS A 96 -4.28 18.01 -0.17
N ASP A 97 -3.45 17.88 0.86
CA ASP A 97 -3.84 17.98 2.26
C ASP A 97 -3.60 19.42 2.75
N THR A 98 -4.57 20.02 3.43
CA THR A 98 -4.55 21.44 3.87
C THR A 98 -5.05 21.56 5.29
#